data_AF-A0A959F4X1-F1
#
_entry.id   AF-A0A959F4X1-F1
#
_cell.length_a   1.000
_cell.length_b   1.000
_cell.length_c   1.000
_cell.angle_alpha   90.00
_cell.angle_beta   90.00
_cell.angle_gamma   90.00
#
_symmetry.space_group_name_H-M   'P 1'
#
loop_
_entity.id
_entity.type
_entity.pdbx_description
1 polymer ?
#
loop_
_entity_poly.entity_id
_entity_poly.type
_entity_poly.pdbx_seq_one_letter_code
_entity_poly.pdbx_strand_id
1 'polypeptide(L)' 'RINGHTDDVGTEADNQQLSEARAKAVYDYLIREGIEASRLSYKGFGES' A
#
# COMPACT_ATOMS: atom_id res chain seq x y z
N ARG A 1 6.48 1.51 8.45
CA ARG A 1 5.04 1.56 8.09
C ARG A 1 4.94 2.17 6.70
N ILE A 2 4.22 1.54 5.79
CA ILE A 2 4.10 1.88 4.37
C ILE A 2 2.64 2.29 4.14
N ASN A 3 2.41 3.50 3.64
CA ASN A 3 1.06 4.02 3.42
C ASN A 3 0.85 4.26 1.91
N GLY A 4 -0.24 3.74 1.37
CA GLY A 4 -0.66 3.96 -0.01
C GLY A 4 -1.80 4.97 -0.09
N HIS A 5 -1.74 5.86 -1.09
CA HIS A 5 -2.73 6.89 -1.35
C HIS A 5 -2.98 6.99 -2.88
N THR A 6 -4.17 7.45 -3.25
CA THR A 6 -4.57 7.76 -4.64
C THR A 6 -5.08 9.19 -4.73
N ASP A 7 -5.28 9.68 -5.95
CA ASP A 7 -6.09 10.85 -6.23
C ASP A 7 -7.60 10.48 -6.17
N ASP A 8 -8.47 11.45 -6.49
CA ASP A 8 -9.93 11.35 -6.47
C ASP A 8 -10.52 10.79 -7.78
N VAL A 9 -9.68 10.26 -8.67
CA VAL A 9 -10.12 9.71 -9.95
C VAL A 9 -10.51 8.25 -9.79
N GLY A 10 -11.82 7.99 -9.79
CA GLY A 10 -12.37 6.63 -9.70
C GLY A 10 -13.45 6.53 -8.63
N THR A 11 -13.79 5.31 -8.24
CA THR A 11 -14.66 5.09 -7.07
C THR A 11 -13.82 4.98 -5.80
N GLU A 12 -14.39 5.35 -4.66
CA GLU A 12 -13.75 5.17 -3.34
C GLU A 12 -13.26 3.72 -3.14
N ALA A 13 -14.05 2.74 -3.59
CA ALA A 13 -13.69 1.33 -3.50
C ALA A 13 -12.48 0.97 -4.37
N ASP A 14 -12.41 1.48 -5.61
CA ASP A 14 -11.27 1.27 -6.49
C ASP A 14 -10.01 1.95 -5.93
N ASN A 15 -10.15 3.17 -5.42
CA ASN A 15 -9.08 3.92 -4.77
C ASN A 15 -8.55 3.20 -3.53
N GLN A 16 -9.43 2.64 -2.71
CA GLN A 16 -9.06 1.84 -1.56
C GLN A 16 -8.31 0.56 -1.96
N GLN A 17 -8.78 -0.16 -2.99
CA GLN A 17 -8.09 -1.36 -3.48
C GLN A 17 -6.73 -1.04 -4.10
N LEU A 18 -6.67 0.02 -4.92
CA LEU A 18 -5.45 0.44 -5.62
C LEU A 18 -4.37 0.90 -4.64
N SER A 19 -4.74 1.72 -3.66
CA SER A 19 -3.82 2.19 -2.62
C SER A 19 -3.28 1.04 -1.77
N GLU A 20 -4.12 0.08 -1.38
CA GLU A 20 -3.72 -1.11 -0.61
C GLU A 20 -2.78 -2.00 -1.43
N ALA A 21 -3.11 -2.27 -2.69
CA ALA A 21 -2.28 -3.08 -3.58
C ALA A 21 -0.90 -2.44 -3.82
N ARG A 22 -0.83 -1.12 -3.98
CA ARG A 22 0.43 -0.38 -4.10
C ARG A 22 1.27 -0.47 -2.83
N ALA A 23 0.66 -0.27 -1.66
CA ALA A 23 1.36 -0.38 -0.38
C ALA A 23 1.89 -1.81 -0.15
N LYS A 24 1.10 -2.83 -0.50
CA LYS A 24 1.50 -4.24 -0.45
C LYS A 24 2.65 -4.55 -1.40
N ALA A 25 2.64 -4.02 -2.63
CA ALA A 25 3.70 -4.26 -3.60
C ALA A 25 5.07 -3.78 -3.09
N VAL A 26 5.11 -2.61 -2.44
CA VAL A 26 6.33 -2.09 -1.80
C VAL A 26 6.73 -2.95 -0.60
N TYR A 27 5.77 -3.37 0.22
CA TYR A 27 6.03 -4.30 1.32
C TYR A 27 6.68 -5.59 0.82
N ASP A 28 6.08 -6.25 -0.18
CA ASP A 28 6.58 -7.50 -0.75
C ASP A 28 7.99 -7.34 -1.34
N TYR A 29 8.26 -6.18 -1.98
CA TYR A 29 9.59 -5.85 -2.47
C TYR A 29 10.62 -5.78 -1.33
N LEU A 30 10.32 -5.04 -0.26
CA LEU A 30 11.25 -4.90 0.87
C LEU A 30 11.51 -6.23 1.60
N ILE A 31 10.50 -7.10 1.70
CA ILE A 31 10.70 -8.47 2.21
C ILE A 31 11.68 -9.24 1.32
N ARG A 32 11.53 -9.17 -0.01
CA ARG A 32 12.43 -9.84 -0.97
C ARG A 32 13.86 -9.34 -0.88
N GLU A 33 14.05 -8.05 -0.60
CA GLU A 33 15.36 -7.44 -0.36
C GLU A 33 15.94 -7.73 1.04
N GLY A 34 15.28 -8.58 1.84
CA GLY A 34 15.82 -9.07 3.11
C GLY A 34 15.45 -8.24 4.34
N ILE A 35 14.52 -7.28 4.23
CA ILE A 35 13.99 -6.59 5.40
C ILE A 35 13.01 -7.52 6.13
N GLU A 36 13.20 -7.70 7.44
CA GLU A 36 12.30 -8.54 8.22
C GLU A 36 10.85 -8.03 8.24
N ALA A 37 9.91 -8.97 8.05
CA ALA A 37 8.47 -8.69 8.11
C ALA A 37 8.00 -8.06 9.41
N SER A 38 8.63 -8.41 10.53
CA SER A 38 8.36 -7.87 11.87
C SER A 38 8.52 -6.34 11.95
N ARG A 39 9.37 -5.76 11.10
CA ARG A 39 9.67 -4.32 11.06
C ARG A 39 8.73 -3.54 10.14
N LEU A 40 7.90 -4.25 9.38
CA LEU A 40 7.12 -3.69 8.29
C LEU A 40 5.62 -3.89 8.52
N SER A 41 4.87 -2.93 8.03
CA SER A 41 3.41 -2.97 7.96
C SER A 41 2.98 -2.07 6.81
N TYR A 42 1.90 -2.42 6.13
CA TYR A 42 1.34 -1.64 5.04
C TYR A 42 -0.16 -1.38 5.25
N LYS A 43 -0.65 -0.29 4.67
CA LYS A 43 -2.08 0.05 4.61
C LYS A 43 -2.35 1.02 3.44
N GLY A 44 -3.42 0.78 2.70
CA GLY A 44 -4.03 1.72 1.77
C GLY A 44 -5.04 2.61 2.45
N PHE A 45 -5.09 3.88 2.05
CA PHE A 45 -6.00 4.89 2.59
C PHE A 45 -6.99 5.44 1.54
N GLY A 46 -6.97 4.90 0.33
CA GLY A 46 -7.76 5.42 -0.78
C GLY A 46 -7.32 6.80 -1.22
N GLU A 47 -8.29 7.59 -1.65
CA GLU A 47 -8.12 9.00 -2.00
C GLU A 47 -7.93 9.85 -0.74
N SER A 48 -6.98 10.80 -0.79
CA SER A 48 -6.62 11.63 0.37
C SER A 48 -5.75 12.82 0.00
#